data_AF-A0A183GI39-F1
#
_entry.id   AF-A0A183GI39-F1
#
_cell.length_a   1.000
_cell.length_b   1.000
_cell.length_c   1.000
_cell.angle_alpha   90.00
_cell.angle_beta   90.00
_cell.angle_gamma   90.00
#
_symmetry.space_group_name_H-M   'P 1'
#
loop_
_entity.id
_entity.type
_entity.pdbx_description
1 polymer ?
#
loop_
_entity_poly.entity_id
_entity_poly.type
_entity_poly.pdbx_seq_one_letter_code
_entity_poly.pdbx_strand_id
1 'polypeptide(L)'
;MYRDPTTSSNYDEIKVTHYFLKWTVSFTEKKIIGSILITLKALKDVDRIIFDGDKLAISSVTMDGKELGFTSEPGTPLGDKIVIKALSIKEGQVV
;
A
#
# COMPACT_ATOMS: atom_id res chain seq x y z
N MET A 1 -6.34 8.16 21.56
CA MET A 1 -6.43 7.19 20.46
C MET A 1 -5.26 6.24 20.60
N TYR A 2 -5.50 4.93 20.69
CA TYR A 2 -4.42 3.94 20.84
C TYR A 2 -3.93 3.53 19.45
N ARG A 3 -2.63 3.67 19.20
CA ARG A 3 -1.99 3.26 17.94
C ARG A 3 -1.71 1.77 18.02
N ASP A 4 -2.03 1.03 16.96
CA ASP A 4 -1.67 -0.38 16.83
C ASP A 4 -0.14 -0.49 16.75
N PRO A 5 0.53 -1.16 17.71
CA PRO A 5 1.98 -1.27 17.75
C PRO A 5 2.53 -2.30 16.74
N THR A 6 1.67 -3.02 16.02
CA THR A 6 2.02 -4.14 15.14
C THR A 6 1.90 -3.84 13.65
N THR A 7 1.66 -2.58 13.28
CA THR A 7 1.62 -2.12 11.88
C THR A 7 2.51 -0.89 11.69
N SER A 8 3.18 -0.83 10.54
CA SER A 8 3.89 0.34 10.06
C SER A 8 3.03 1.24 9.17
N SER A 9 1.82 0.78 8.79
CA SER A 9 0.91 1.52 7.93
C SER A 9 0.40 2.82 8.57
N ASN A 10 -0.07 3.74 7.73
CA ASN A 10 -0.73 4.98 8.14
C ASN A 10 -2.25 4.87 8.06
N TYR A 11 -2.79 3.76 8.57
CA TYR A 11 -4.22 3.39 8.54
C TYR A 11 -5.15 4.40 9.25
N ASP A 12 -4.58 5.21 10.15
CA ASP A 12 -5.27 6.31 10.84
C ASP A 12 -5.39 7.58 9.98
N GLU A 13 -4.68 7.62 8.85
CA GLU A 13 -4.63 8.74 7.92
C GLU A 13 -5.36 8.46 6.60
N ILE A 14 -5.23 7.22 6.12
CA ILE A 14 -5.85 6.76 4.89
C ILE A 14 -6.34 5.32 5.07
N LYS A 15 -7.62 5.11 4.75
CA LYS A 15 -8.30 3.83 5.00
C LYS A 15 -8.59 3.11 3.71
N VAL A 16 -8.36 1.80 3.70
CA VAL A 16 -8.81 0.94 2.60
C VAL A 16 -10.33 0.74 2.67
N THR A 17 -10.99 0.90 1.53
CA THR A 17 -12.42 0.68 1.37
C THR A 17 -12.74 -0.52 0.48
N HIS A 18 -11.83 -0.87 -0.44
CA HIS A 18 -12.00 -2.01 -1.32
C HIS A 18 -10.66 -2.57 -1.80
N TYR A 19 -10.65 -3.87 -2.09
CA TYR A 19 -9.57 -4.58 -2.77
C TYR A 19 -10.14 -5.32 -3.97
N PHE A 20 -9.48 -5.17 -5.12
CA PHE A 20 -9.69 -6.02 -6.28
C PHE A 20 -8.37 -6.71 -6.62
N LEU A 21 -8.35 -8.05 -6.58
CA LEU A 21 -7.14 -8.84 -6.72
C LEU A 21 -7.18 -9.60 -8.05
N LYS A 22 -6.15 -9.39 -8.89
CA LYS A 22 -5.98 -10.11 -10.15
C LYS A 22 -4.68 -10.88 -10.09
N TRP A 23 -4.78 -12.14 -9.69
CA TRP A 23 -3.62 -12.99 -9.40
C TRP A 23 -3.60 -14.26 -10.23
N THR A 24 -2.38 -14.74 -10.46
CA THR A 24 -2.06 -16.05 -11.00
C THR A 24 -1.19 -16.79 -9.98
N VAL A 25 -1.54 -18.03 -9.67
CA VAL A 25 -0.76 -18.89 -8.79
C VAL A 25 0.18 -19.75 -9.63
N SER A 26 1.49 -19.60 -9.43
CA SER A 26 2.51 -20.44 -10.05
C SER A 26 3.05 -21.43 -9.03
N PHE A 27 2.64 -22.69 -9.16
CA PHE A 27 3.14 -23.78 -8.29
C PHE A 27 4.60 -24.12 -8.58
N THR A 28 5.03 -24.02 -9.85
CA THR A 28 6.42 -24.25 -10.27
C THR A 28 7.35 -23.23 -9.62
N GLU A 29 6.98 -21.94 -9.65
CA GLU A 29 7.80 -20.87 -9.08
C GLU A 29 7.55 -20.66 -7.58
N LYS A 30 6.51 -21.30 -7.02
CA LYS A 30 6.02 -21.12 -5.65
C LYS A 30 5.70 -19.66 -5.32
N LYS A 31 5.02 -18.97 -6.25
CA LYS A 31 4.69 -17.54 -6.16
C LYS A 31 3.24 -17.26 -6.54
N ILE A 32 2.72 -16.18 -5.96
CA ILE A 32 1.52 -15.49 -6.44
C ILE A 32 2.00 -14.26 -7.21
N ILE A 33 1.55 -14.11 -8.45
CA ILE A 33 1.99 -13.04 -9.36
C ILE A 33 0.74 -12.31 -9.86
N GLY A 34 0.79 -10.99 -9.94
CA GLY A 34 -0.30 -10.20 -10.51
C GLY A 34 -0.35 -8.81 -9.94
N SER A 35 -1.56 -8.24 -9.88
CA SER A 35 -1.79 -6.90 -9.37
C SER A 35 -2.91 -6.87 -8.33
N ILE A 36 -2.87 -5.85 -7.50
CA ILE A 36 -3.93 -5.48 -6.56
C ILE A 36 -4.32 -4.05 -6.89
N LEU A 37 -5.61 -3.80 -7.08
CA LEU A 37 -6.17 -2.46 -7.08
C LEU A 37 -6.78 -2.21 -5.70
N ILE A 38 -6.31 -1.16 -5.03
CA ILE A 38 -6.73 -0.80 -3.68
C ILE A 38 -7.47 0.52 -3.76
N THR A 39 -8.73 0.55 -3.33
CA THR A 39 -9.49 1.80 -3.23
C THR A 39 -9.32 2.38 -1.84
N LEU A 40 -8.81 3.60 -1.77
CA LEU A 40 -8.42 4.27 -0.55
C LEU A 40 -9.31 5.49 -0.30
N LYS A 41 -9.62 5.77 0.96
CA LYS A 41 -10.27 7.00 1.40
C LYS A 41 -9.40 7.72 2.41
N ALA A 42 -9.04 8.96 2.12
CA ALA A 42 -8.28 9.80 3.03
C ALA A 42 -9.17 10.23 4.22
N LEU A 43 -8.66 10.05 5.44
CA LEU A 43 -9.27 10.50 6.69
C LEU A 43 -8.76 11.89 7.11
N LYS A 44 -7.65 12.32 6.53
CA LYS A 44 -7.04 13.65 6.62
C LYS A 44 -6.21 13.90 5.36
N ASP A 45 -5.71 15.11 5.16
CA ASP A 45 -4.77 15.40 4.08
C ASP A 45 -3.50 14.53 4.20
N VAL A 46 -3.14 13.79 3.14
CA VAL A 46 -1.97 12.90 3.10
C VAL A 46 -1.15 13.08 1.82
N ASP A 47 0.17 12.98 1.94
CA ASP A 47 1.15 13.10 0.85
C ASP A 47 1.84 11.75 0.54
N ARG A 48 1.57 10.73 1.34
CA ARG A 48 2.13 9.39 1.20
C ARG A 48 1.15 8.34 1.67
N ILE A 49 1.29 7.16 1.09
CA ILE A 49 0.57 5.96 1.49
C ILE A 49 1.60 4.98 2.02
N ILE A 50 1.36 4.44 3.21
CA ILE A 50 2.23 3.46 3.84
C ILE A 50 1.47 2.16 4.02
N PHE A 51 1.97 1.09 3.39
CA PHE A 51 1.45 -0.26 3.58
C PHE A 51 2.46 -1.12 4.32
N ASP A 52 1.95 -2.10 5.05
CA ASP A 52 2.77 -3.22 5.52
C ASP A 52 3.06 -4.15 4.33
N GLY A 53 4.26 -4.71 4.32
CA GLY A 53 4.68 -5.77 3.40
C GLY A 53 5.71 -6.67 4.07
N ASP A 54 6.02 -7.80 3.44
CA ASP A 54 7.19 -8.60 3.81
C ASP A 54 7.62 -9.37 2.57
N LYS A 55 8.85 -9.14 2.10
CA LYS A 55 9.45 -9.87 0.96
C LYS A 55 8.61 -9.80 -0.33
N LEU A 56 7.93 -8.68 -0.55
CA LEU A 56 7.16 -8.43 -1.77
C LEU A 56 8.06 -7.88 -2.88
N ALA A 57 8.02 -8.54 -4.05
CA ALA A 57 8.66 -8.03 -5.26
C ALA A 57 7.67 -7.13 -6.02
N ILE A 58 7.67 -5.84 -5.70
CA ILE A 58 6.79 -4.84 -6.34
C ILE A 58 7.47 -4.33 -7.61
N SER A 59 6.80 -4.47 -8.76
CA SER A 59 7.33 -4.01 -10.04
C SER A 59 7.01 -2.55 -10.34
N SER A 60 5.82 -2.09 -9.97
CA SER A 60 5.36 -0.71 -10.19
C SER A 60 4.17 -0.39 -9.29
N VAL A 61 3.94 0.90 -9.10
CA VAL A 61 2.76 1.45 -8.43
C VAL A 61 2.18 2.52 -9.33
N THR A 62 0.86 2.51 -9.53
CA THR A 62 0.18 3.49 -10.37
C THR A 62 -1.07 4.02 -9.68
N MET A 63 -1.35 5.31 -9.84
CA MET A 63 -2.56 5.97 -9.34
C MET A 63 -3.09 6.87 -10.46
N ASP A 64 -4.38 6.75 -10.79
CA ASP A 64 -5.02 7.48 -11.90
C ASP A 64 -4.25 7.40 -13.23
N GLY A 65 -3.70 6.21 -13.52
CA GLY A 65 -2.91 5.95 -14.73
C GLY A 65 -1.50 6.55 -14.74
N LYS A 66 -1.07 7.21 -13.66
CA LYS A 66 0.31 7.74 -13.51
C LYS A 66 1.14 6.82 -12.65
N GLU A 67 2.37 6.56 -13.08
CA GLU A 67 3.34 5.81 -12.30
C GLU A 67 3.84 6.64 -11.12
N LEU A 68 3.94 6.01 -9.95
CA LEU A 68 4.39 6.61 -8.70
C LEU A 68 5.68 5.94 -8.24
N GLY A 69 6.57 6.75 -7.66
CA GLY A 69 7.74 6.24 -6.95
C GLY A 69 7.35 5.63 -5.61
N PHE A 70 7.96 4.50 -5.27
CA PHE A 70 7.84 3.87 -3.97
C PHE A 70 9.19 3.41 -3.43
N THR A 71 9.28 3.23 -2.12
CA THR A 71 10.42 2.61 -1.44
C THR A 71 9.95 1.48 -0.54
N SER A 72 10.81 0.48 -0.33
CA SER A 72 10.62 -0.56 0.67
C SER A 72 11.66 -0.34 1.77
N GLU A 73 11.19 0.06 2.95
CA GLU A 73 12.02 0.34 4.11
C GLU A 73 11.94 -0.85 5.09
N PRO A 74 13.05 -1.27 5.73
CA PRO A 74 12.96 -2.28 6.79
C PRO A 74 12.13 -1.77 7.98
N GLY A 75 11.13 -2.53 8.40
CA GLY A 75 10.26 -2.25 9.56
C GLY A 75 10.42 -3.28 10.69
N THR A 76 11.60 -3.91 10.81
CA THR A 76 11.90 -4.95 11.81
C THR A 76 11.43 -4.56 13.23
N PRO A 77 10.69 -5.45 13.93
CA PRO A 77 10.41 -6.85 13.60
C PRO A 77 9.15 -7.08 12.73
N LEU A 78 8.45 -6.03 12.29
CA LEU A 78 7.10 -6.12 11.72
C LEU A 78 7.03 -6.51 10.24
N GLY A 79 8.17 -6.54 9.55
CA GLY A 79 8.26 -6.74 8.10
C GLY A 79 8.76 -5.48 7.41
N ASP A 80 8.54 -5.37 6.11
CA ASP A 80 8.87 -4.21 5.29
C ASP A 80 7.74 -3.16 5.35
N LYS A 81 8.14 -1.90 5.24
CA LYS A 81 7.27 -0.74 5.17
C LYS A 81 7.33 -0.19 3.74
N ILE A 82 6.23 -0.31 3.01
CA ILE A 82 6.13 0.13 1.63
C ILE A 82 5.61 1.58 1.63
N VAL A 83 6.47 2.53 1.25
CA VAL A 83 6.15 3.95 1.22
C VAL A 83 5.95 4.40 -0.22
N ILE A 84 4.71 4.73 -0.58
CA ILE A 84 4.35 5.26 -1.90
C ILE A 84 4.24 6.78 -1.79
N LYS A 85 4.98 7.51 -2.64
CA LYS A 85 4.83 8.97 -2.73
C LYS A 85 3.59 9.28 -3.54
N ALA A 86 2.59 9.88 -2.91
CA ALA A 86 1.35 10.28 -3.57
C ALA A 86 1.40 11.78 -3.93
N LEU A 87 0.65 12.15 -4.96
CA LEU A 87 0.22 13.54 -5.09
C LEU A 87 -0.77 13.81 -3.95
N SER A 88 -0.74 14.99 -3.32
CA SER A 88 -1.55 15.32 -2.13
C SER A 88 -3.00 14.85 -2.29
N ILE A 89 -3.43 13.90 -1.44
CA ILE A 89 -4.79 13.37 -1.37
C ILE A 89 -5.49 14.13 -0.25
N LYS A 90 -6.63 14.76 -0.56
CA LYS A 90 -7.35 15.60 0.40
C LYS A 90 -8.25 14.78 1.30
N GLU A 91 -8.49 15.28 2.52
CA GLU A 91 -9.44 14.68 3.44
C GLU A 91 -10.79 14.37 2.75
N GLY A 92 -11.28 13.15 2.93
CA GLY A 92 -12.54 12.67 2.34
C GLY A 92 -12.43 12.19 0.89
N GLN A 93 -11.33 12.48 0.18
CA GLN A 93 -11.11 12.02 -1.20
C GLN A 93 -10.96 10.49 -1.26
N VAL A 94 -11.51 9.90 -2.33
CA VAL A 94 -11.34 8.50 -2.68
C VAL A 94 -10.44 8.38 -3.91
N VAL A 95 -9.43 7.51 -3.84
CA VAL A 95 -8.48 7.22 -4.92
C VAL A 95 -8.32 5.72 -5.12
#